data_AF-A0A7K8RWI3-F1
#
_entry.id   AF-A0A7K8RWI3-F1
#
_cell.length_a   1.000
_cell.length_b   1.000
_cell.length_c   1.000
_cell.angle_alpha   90.00
_cell.angle_beta   90.00
_cell.angle_gamma   90.00
#
_symmetry.space_group_name_H-M   'P 1'
#
loop_
_entity.id
_entity.type
_entity.pdbx_description
1 polymer ?
#
loop_
_entity_poly.entity_id
_entity_poly.type
_entity_poly.pdbx_seq_one_letter_code
_entity_poly.pdbx_strand_id
1 'polypeptide(L)' 'ETSLQKTSTCSSVKQSGVFVSPYALNLSSFTKLIKRLQEKHPGFSRGEIVGAVQEVRKMNKGVLSGLAISSIEEKASAIL' A
#
# COMPACT_ATOMS: atom_id res chain seq x y z
N GLU A 1 33.67 17.43 -13.54
CA GLU A 1 33.16 18.35 -12.51
C GLU A 1 31.64 18.24 -12.49
N THR A 2 31.07 17.70 -11.42
CA THR A 2 29.65 17.34 -11.32
C THR A 2 28.82 18.58 -10.98
N SER A 3 28.06 19.08 -11.95
CA SER A 3 27.16 20.22 -11.78
C SER A 3 25.91 19.81 -11.00
N LEU A 4 25.75 20.41 -9.83
CA LEU A 4 24.71 20.15 -8.84
C LEU A 4 23.32 20.54 -9.38
N GLN A 5 22.42 19.56 -9.44
CA GLN A 5 21.01 19.78 -9.73
C GLN A 5 20.33 20.47 -8.54
N LYS A 6 19.90 21.72 -8.74
CA LYS A 6 18.94 22.41 -7.87
C LYS A 6 17.53 22.05 -8.35
N THR A 7 16.86 21.14 -7.66
CA THR A 7 15.41 20.97 -7.80
C THR A 7 14.72 21.91 -6.81
N SER A 8 14.20 23.00 -7.37
CA SER A 8 13.26 23.90 -6.73
C SER A 8 11.92 23.19 -6.58
N THR A 9 11.48 22.93 -5.35
CA THR A 9 10.08 22.60 -5.08
C THR A 9 9.61 23.45 -3.91
N CYS A 10 9.12 24.64 -4.25
CA CYS A 10 8.33 25.46 -3.35
C CYS A 10 7.02 24.70 -3.10
N SER A 11 6.84 24.13 -1.92
CA SER A 11 5.54 23.66 -1.45
C SER A 11 5.10 24.58 -0.31
N SER A 12 4.17 25.49 -0.65
CA SER A 12 3.49 26.35 0.30
C SER A 12 2.67 25.47 1.25
N VAL A 13 3.23 25.20 2.42
CA VAL A 13 2.60 24.45 3.50
C VAL A 13 1.54 25.31 4.17
N LYS A 14 0.25 25.07 3.84
CA LYS A 14 -0.84 25.41 4.76
C LYS A 14 -0.79 24.41 5.92
N GLN A 15 -0.41 24.93 7.08
CA GLN A 15 -0.36 24.25 8.36
C GLN A 15 -1.75 23.72 8.76
N SER A 16 -1.95 22.43 8.56
CA SER A 16 -2.76 21.58 9.45
C SER A 16 -1.89 20.38 9.77
N GLY A 17 -1.12 20.49 10.85
CA GLY A 17 0.01 19.63 11.20
C GLY A 17 -0.38 18.22 11.60
N VAL A 18 -0.81 17.41 10.63
CA VAL A 18 -0.68 15.95 10.73
C VAL A 18 0.51 15.58 9.85
N PHE A 19 1.66 15.33 10.47
CA PHE A 19 2.79 14.70 9.79
C PHE A 19 2.39 13.24 9.52
N VAL A 20 1.67 13.04 8.42
CA VAL A 20 1.40 11.72 7.89
C VAL A 20 2.69 11.31 7.20
N SER A 21 3.42 10.36 7.80
CA SER A 21 4.54 9.72 7.11
C SER A 21 4.08 9.34 5.70
N PRO A 22 4.89 9.54 4.64
CA PRO A 22 4.55 9.05 3.30
C PRO A 22 4.33 7.53 3.26
N TYR A 23 4.70 6.82 4.34
CA TYR A 23 4.47 5.41 4.58
C TYR A 23 3.34 5.11 5.58
N ALA A 24 2.62 6.13 6.04
CA ALA A 24 1.53 5.95 6.99
C ALA A 24 0.44 5.10 6.36
N LEU A 25 0.00 4.09 7.11
CA LEU A 25 -1.04 3.16 6.71
C LEU A 25 -2.33 3.92 6.40
N ASN A 26 -2.65 4.07 5.11
CA ASN A 26 -3.95 4.56 4.68
C ASN A 26 -4.97 3.42 4.86
N LEU A 27 -5.69 3.44 5.99
CA LEU A 27 -6.70 2.44 6.32
C LEU A 27 -7.83 2.38 5.27
N SER A 28 -8.14 3.48 4.58
CA SER A 28 -9.11 3.51 3.49
C SER A 28 -8.62 2.70 2.30
N SER A 29 -7.35 2.87 1.89
CA SER A 29 -6.74 2.07 0.82
C SER A 29 -6.69 0.59 1.17
N PHE A 30 -6.32 0.24 2.42
CA PHE A 30 -6.35 -1.14 2.87
C PHE A 30 -7.76 -1.73 2.84
N THR A 31 -8.77 -0.98 3.30
CA THR A 31 -10.17 -1.42 3.27
C THR A 31 -10.66 -1.63 1.84
N LYS A 32 -10.31 -0.73 0.91
CA LYS A 32 -10.61 -0.88 -0.52
C LYS A 32 -9.94 -2.10 -1.14
N LEU A 33 -8.67 -2.35 -0.80
CA LEU A 33 -7.93 -3.54 -1.23
C LEU A 33 -8.63 -4.83 -0.77
N ILE A 34 -8.94 -4.93 0.52
CA ILE A 34 -9.63 -6.11 1.08
C ILE A 34 -10.99 -6.30 0.40
N LYS A 35 -11.76 -5.21 0.22
CA LYS A 35 -13.07 -5.29 -0.45
C LYS A 35 -12.95 -5.82 -1.88
N ARG A 36 -12.00 -5.33 -2.67
CA ARG A 36 -11.76 -5.81 -4.04
C ARG A 36 -11.35 -7.28 -4.09
N LEU A 37 -10.51 -7.72 -3.16
CA LEU A 37 -10.12 -9.12 -3.05
C LEU A 37 -11.34 -9.99 -2.68
N GLN A 38 -12.21 -9.54 -1.78
CA GLN A 38 -13.46 -10.26 -1.46
C GLN A 38 -14.42 -10.32 -2.64
N GLU A 39 -14.54 -9.25 -3.42
CA GLU A 39 -15.37 -9.21 -4.63
C GLU A 39 -14.84 -10.18 -5.70
N LYS A 40 -13.51 -10.28 -5.85
CA LYS A 40 -12.86 -11.17 -6.82
C LYS A 40 -12.88 -12.64 -6.38
N HIS A 41 -12.80 -12.89 -5.07
CA HIS A 41 -12.64 -14.22 -4.48
C HIS A 41 -13.72 -14.49 -3.42
N PRO A 42 -15.00 -14.63 -3.82
CA PRO A 42 -16.11 -14.77 -2.88
C PRO A 42 -16.10 -16.09 -2.09
N GLY A 43 -15.30 -17.08 -2.51
CA GLY A 43 -15.14 -18.35 -1.82
C GLY A 43 -14.27 -18.29 -0.56
N PHE A 44 -13.57 -17.17 -0.33
CA PHE A 44 -12.64 -17.01 0.78
C PHE A 44 -13.21 -16.08 1.84
N SER A 45 -13.04 -16.46 3.10
CA SER A 45 -13.41 -15.62 4.22
C SER A 45 -12.54 -14.37 4.29
N ARG A 46 -13.05 -13.31 4.95
CA ARG A 46 -12.27 -12.10 5.20
C ARG A 46 -10.95 -12.40 5.93
N GLY A 47 -10.94 -13.40 6.81
CA GLY A 47 -9.74 -13.82 7.54
C GLY A 47 -8.67 -14.37 6.61
N GLU A 48 -9.05 -15.23 5.66
CA GLU A 48 -8.14 -15.80 4.66
C GLU A 48 -7.58 -14.73 3.73
N ILE A 49 -8.41 -13.77 3.29
CA ILE A 49 -7.95 -12.65 2.46
C ILE A 49 -6.94 -11.77 3.21
N VAL A 50 -7.20 -11.46 4.48
CA VAL A 50 -6.25 -10.72 5.30
C VAL A 50 -4.96 -11.53 5.49
N GLY A 51 -5.07 -12.85 5.68
CA GLY A 51 -3.92 -13.76 5.74
C GLY A 51 -3.05 -13.71 4.48
N ALA A 52 -3.66 -13.78 3.30
CA ALA A 52 -2.95 -13.66 2.03
C ALA A 52 -2.23 -12.31 1.89
N VAL A 53 -2.87 -11.20 2.27
CA VAL A 53 -2.21 -9.87 2.26
C VAL A 53 -1.06 -9.78 3.28
N GLN A 54 -1.19 -10.43 4.44
CA GLN A 54 -0.08 -10.54 5.40
C GLN A 54 1.08 -11.35 4.84
N GLU A 55 0.81 -12.39 4.05
CA GLU A 55 1.85 -13.18 3.41
C GLU A 55 2.59 -12.37 2.34
N VAL A 56 1.86 -11.60 1.51
CA VAL A 56 2.49 -10.63 0.59
C VAL A 56 3.38 -9.63 1.33
N ARG A 57 2.96 -9.17 2.51
CA ARG A 57 3.76 -8.28 3.36
C ARG A 57 5.06 -8.97 3.82
N LYS A 58 5.01 -10.25 4.24
CA LYS A 58 6.21 -11.01 4.62
C LYS A 58 7.16 -11.17 3.43
N MET A 59 6.62 -11.51 2.25
CA MET A 59 7.40 -11.60 1.01
C MET A 59 8.08 -10.27 0.63
N ASN A 60 7.47 -9.14 0.99
CA ASN A 60 8.00 -7.80 0.75
C ASN A 60 8.74 -7.21 1.97
N LYS A 61 9.51 -8.04 2.69
CA LYS A 61 10.38 -7.62 3.81
C LYS A 61 9.64 -6.91 4.95
N GLY A 62 8.37 -7.23 5.15
CA GLY A 62 7.58 -6.73 6.28
C GLY A 62 6.82 -5.43 6.03
N VAL A 63 6.84 -4.87 4.82
CA VAL A 63 6.06 -3.67 4.45
C VAL A 63 5.31 -3.86 3.13
N LEU A 64 4.21 -3.15 2.93
CA LEU A 64 3.49 -3.10 1.64
C LEU A 64 3.73 -1.78 0.90
N SER A 65 4.33 -0.79 1.58
CA SER A 65 4.70 0.47 0.96
C SER A 65 5.67 0.27 -0.20
N GLY A 66 5.49 1.04 -1.27
CA GLY A 66 6.28 0.92 -2.49
C GLY A 66 5.75 -0.11 -3.49
N LEU A 67 4.74 -0.91 -3.12
CA LEU A 67 4.00 -1.74 -4.07
C LEU A 67 2.78 -0.99 -4.61
N ALA A 68 2.52 -1.16 -5.90
CA ALA A 68 1.24 -0.76 -6.48
C ALA A 68 0.11 -1.61 -5.88
N ILE A 69 -1.05 -1.00 -5.63
CA ILE A 69 -2.21 -1.71 -5.08
C ILE A 69 -2.59 -2.91 -5.96
N SER A 70 -2.56 -2.76 -7.28
CA SER A 70 -2.79 -3.85 -8.24
C SER A 70 -1.82 -5.01 -8.08
N SER A 71 -0.54 -4.73 -7.79
CA SER A 71 0.46 -5.78 -7.56
C SER A 71 0.21 -6.53 -6.25
N ILE A 72 -0.25 -5.82 -5.21
CA ILE A 72 -0.68 -6.46 -3.96
C ILE A 72 -1.90 -7.35 -4.22
N GLU A 73 -2.89 -6.86 -4.98
CA GLU A 73 -4.08 -7.63 -5.37
C GLU A 73 -3.71 -8.92 -6.13
N GLU A 74 -2.83 -8.82 -7.13
CA GLU A 74 -2.36 -9.96 -7.93
C GLU A 74 -1.63 -11.00 -7.07
N LYS A 75 -0.67 -10.55 -6.26
CA LYS A 75 0.10 -11.45 -5.38
C LYS A 75 -0.77 -12.11 -4.32
N ALA A 76 -1.70 -11.38 -3.71
CA ALA A 76 -2.65 -11.96 -2.77
C ALA A 76 -3.59 -12.95 -3.46
N SER A 77 -4.02 -12.66 -4.69
CA SER A 77 -4.84 -13.56 -5.50
C SER A 77 -4.12 -14.84 -5.91
N ALA A 78 -2.79 -14.87 -5.91
CA ALA A 78 -2.02 -16.08 -6.19
C ALA A 78 -1.83 -16.98 -4.95
N ILE A 79 -2.20 -16.48 -3.77
CA ILE A 79 -2.09 -17.18 -2.48
C ILE A 79 -3.46 -17.75 -2.05
N LEU A 80 -4.54 -17.08 -2.44
CA LEU A 80 -5.92 -17.56 -2.32
C LEU A 80 -6.20 -18.59 -3.41
#